data_AF-A0A2U1LX32-F1
#
_entry.id   AF-A0A2U1LX32-F1
#
_cell.length_a   1.000
_cell.length_b   1.000
_cell.length_c   1.000
_cell.angle_alpha   90.00
_cell.angle_beta   90.00
_cell.angle_gamma   90.00
#
_symmetry.space_group_name_H-M   'P 1'
#
loop_
_entity.id
_entity.type
_entity.pdbx_description
1 polymer ?
#
loop_
_entity_poly.entity_id
_entity_poly.type
_entity_poly.pdbx_seq_one_letter_code
_entity_poly.pdbx_strand_id
1 'polypeptide(L)'
;MEKQEDIEWVKAQNIVISTDLITATKKHLKFLQAVDDNGKLYDGRALERAIFRYKYCWLPLLAKHSRSKVCEWQLVVPLDCEWIWHCHRLNPVRYMSDCKELFGLIIDPCGVVISSVDGTSKKKTEVLWNTMYPEEPYELDMDDCFDDNDTKNKLMASPSTKYDLVSAVNRQSSFYYQVSRTFMKDDIFLEGAVERYKGFLHMIRRNMEMKSKNFCVPTYDIDLMWHTHQLHPLSYFNDTVSLLGKVLGHDDTDSDRTKGQKLDVGFSTTTKQWKEMFSSSRYWRAGAMYRYIGPVQGQSHHSIPNQSSNIMFMEILVEIIELRNLSSNHKGKLVLSVSKMQNDMLFKGKSYFSICKETEETQAVMFQCEPKGEFLFELVDDSSKSFGTCSISVLELDSKFPTPKWLEFDSDMSLPITLGIVITTTQPSPVQHMALRCGERKCNGICNTGFITARIGTSNKSLLMYHVCHLLVAKCDQRTNDINKRYESYISMMDAIDYGYCRRILNCNTYAYMHLKFHIAQQKLHSYEINAIYGVWDLV
;
A
#
# COMPACT_ATOMS: atom_id res chain seq x y z
N MET A 1 26.97 30.59 -1.38
CA MET A 1 26.70 29.71 -2.54
C MET A 1 25.30 30.07 -3.00
N GLU A 2 25.18 30.84 -4.07
CA GLU A 2 23.88 31.20 -4.66
C GLU A 2 23.08 29.92 -4.90
N LYS A 3 21.79 29.93 -4.58
CA LYS A 3 20.88 28.83 -4.91
C LYS A 3 20.90 28.68 -6.42
N GLN A 4 21.68 27.76 -6.95
CA GLN A 4 21.47 27.26 -8.29
C GLN A 4 20.01 26.81 -8.31
N GLU A 5 19.14 27.57 -8.98
CA GLU A 5 17.73 27.22 -9.05
C GLU A 5 17.62 25.80 -9.59
N ASP A 6 16.81 24.98 -8.94
CA ASP A 6 16.49 23.64 -9.40
C ASP A 6 15.61 23.77 -10.65
N ILE A 7 16.26 23.97 -11.80
CA ILE A 7 15.62 24.26 -13.09
C ILE A 7 14.60 23.18 -13.44
N GLU A 8 14.89 21.92 -13.13
CA GLU A 8 13.97 20.81 -13.41
C GLU A 8 12.76 20.84 -12.48
N TRP A 9 12.95 21.17 -11.20
CA TRP A 9 11.82 21.39 -10.27
C TRP A 9 10.94 22.56 -10.71
N VAL A 10 11.53 23.69 -11.12
CA VAL A 10 10.77 24.85 -11.63
C VAL A 10 9.97 24.49 -12.88
N LYS A 11 10.57 23.75 -13.83
CA LYS A 11 9.87 23.23 -15.01
C LYS A 11 8.71 22.31 -14.62
N ALA A 12 8.90 21.46 -13.61
CA ALA A 12 7.84 20.60 -13.12
C ALA A 12 6.68 21.41 -12.55
N GLN A 13 6.94 22.48 -11.77
CA GLN A 13 5.87 23.28 -11.19
C GLN A 13 5.02 24.04 -12.21
N ASN A 14 5.58 24.31 -13.40
CA ASN A 14 4.85 24.89 -14.54
C ASN A 14 3.88 23.92 -15.23
N ILE A 15 3.85 22.64 -14.84
CA ILE A 15 2.84 21.69 -15.33
C ILE A 15 1.46 22.16 -14.85
N VAL A 16 0.57 22.37 -15.82
CA VAL A 16 -0.82 22.73 -15.57
C VAL A 16 -1.62 21.45 -15.31
N ILE A 17 -2.34 21.43 -14.20
CA ILE A 17 -3.34 20.42 -13.88
C ILE A 17 -4.66 21.17 -13.81
N SER A 18 -5.59 20.81 -14.68
CA SER A 18 -6.89 21.48 -14.85
C SER A 18 -7.86 21.22 -13.70
N THR A 19 -7.61 20.18 -12.92
CA THR A 19 -8.40 19.81 -11.73
C THR A 19 -7.82 20.47 -10.47
N ASP A 20 -8.67 21.08 -9.63
CA ASP A 20 -8.30 21.44 -8.26
C ASP A 20 -8.13 20.16 -7.42
N LEU A 21 -6.90 19.66 -7.41
CA LEU A 21 -6.55 18.42 -6.72
C LEU A 21 -6.72 18.50 -5.21
N ILE A 22 -6.52 19.67 -4.58
CA ILE A 22 -6.65 19.78 -3.12
C ILE A 22 -8.11 19.55 -2.71
N THR A 23 -9.03 20.27 -3.34
CA THR A 23 -10.47 20.10 -3.08
C THR A 23 -10.95 18.71 -3.47
N ALA A 24 -10.52 18.20 -4.64
CA ALA A 24 -10.90 16.88 -5.11
C ALA A 24 -10.36 15.76 -4.19
N THR A 25 -9.13 15.86 -3.70
CA THR A 25 -8.53 14.86 -2.80
C THR A 25 -9.24 14.83 -1.46
N LYS A 26 -9.64 15.97 -0.89
CA LYS A 26 -10.42 16.00 0.36
C LYS A 26 -11.75 15.25 0.21
N LYS A 27 -12.45 15.43 -0.92
CA LYS A 27 -13.68 14.68 -1.25
C LYS A 27 -13.38 13.19 -1.45
N HIS A 28 -12.32 12.88 -2.18
CA HIS A 28 -11.88 11.51 -2.44
C HIS A 28 -11.58 10.76 -1.14
N LEU A 29 -10.85 11.36 -0.19
CA LEU A 29 -10.57 10.78 1.13
C LEU A 29 -11.85 10.55 1.95
N LYS A 30 -12.83 11.45 1.88
CA LYS A 30 -14.14 11.30 2.53
C LYS A 30 -14.91 10.12 1.94
N PHE A 31 -14.88 9.98 0.62
CA PHE A 31 -15.49 8.87 -0.09
C PHE A 31 -14.84 7.52 0.28
N LEU A 32 -13.50 7.44 0.23
CA LEU A 32 -12.76 6.23 0.62
C LEU A 32 -13.06 5.81 2.06
N GLN A 33 -13.18 6.78 2.98
CA GLN A 33 -13.59 6.52 4.36
C GLN A 33 -14.97 5.86 4.43
N ALA A 34 -15.95 6.37 3.69
CA ALA A 34 -17.30 5.80 3.68
C ALA A 34 -17.32 4.37 3.10
N VAL A 35 -16.49 4.07 2.11
CA VAL A 35 -16.33 2.69 1.59
C VAL A 35 -15.71 1.78 2.65
N ASP A 36 -14.65 2.22 3.33
CA ASP A 36 -13.97 1.43 4.37
C ASP A 36 -14.89 1.16 5.58
N ASP A 37 -15.69 2.16 5.99
CA ASP A 37 -16.73 2.00 7.01
C ASP A 37 -17.78 0.95 6.59
N ASN A 38 -17.95 0.72 5.29
CA ASN A 38 -18.82 -0.29 4.65
C ASN A 38 -18.02 -1.46 4.07
N GLY A 39 -17.07 -2.01 4.84
CA GLY A 39 -16.12 -3.03 4.36
C GLY A 39 -16.68 -4.31 3.70
N LYS A 40 -18.00 -4.55 3.72
CA LYS A 40 -18.68 -5.58 2.90
C LYS A 40 -18.57 -5.29 1.39
N LEU A 41 -18.25 -4.06 0.97
CA LEU A 41 -18.04 -3.71 -0.44
C LEU A 41 -16.71 -4.23 -1.03
N TYR A 42 -15.83 -4.81 -0.20
CA TYR A 42 -14.53 -5.30 -0.66
C TYR A 42 -14.58 -6.73 -1.22
N ASP A 43 -15.55 -7.55 -0.81
CA ASP A 43 -15.64 -8.95 -1.23
C ASP A 43 -17.06 -9.53 -1.08
N GLY A 44 -17.21 -10.79 -1.50
CA GLY A 44 -18.44 -11.55 -1.33
C GLY A 44 -19.64 -11.03 -2.11
N ARG A 45 -20.84 -11.37 -1.61
CA ARG A 45 -22.12 -11.13 -2.32
C ARG A 45 -22.43 -9.65 -2.51
N ALA A 46 -22.07 -8.81 -1.54
CA ALA A 46 -22.28 -7.38 -1.63
C ALA A 46 -21.45 -6.77 -2.78
N LEU A 47 -20.19 -7.20 -2.95
CA LEU A 47 -19.36 -6.82 -4.09
C LEU A 47 -19.97 -7.30 -5.43
N GLU A 48 -20.40 -8.55 -5.51
CA GLU A 48 -21.02 -9.11 -6.73
C GLU A 48 -22.25 -8.29 -7.15
N ARG A 49 -23.12 -7.96 -6.19
CA ARG A 49 -24.30 -7.12 -6.42
C ARG A 49 -23.93 -5.69 -6.80
N ALA A 50 -22.93 -5.09 -6.16
CA ALA A 50 -22.41 -3.77 -6.52
C ALA A 50 -21.90 -3.73 -7.96
N ILE A 51 -21.15 -4.76 -8.38
CA ILE A 51 -20.65 -4.88 -9.75
C ILE A 51 -21.81 -5.00 -10.75
N PHE A 52 -22.81 -5.83 -10.45
CA PHE A 52 -24.00 -5.94 -11.28
C PHE A 52 -24.73 -4.61 -11.43
N ARG A 53 -25.03 -3.93 -10.31
CA ARG A 53 -25.72 -2.64 -10.30
C ARG A 53 -24.92 -1.57 -11.04
N TYR A 54 -23.60 -1.55 -10.87
CA TYR A 54 -22.72 -0.66 -11.64
C TYR A 54 -22.81 -0.91 -13.15
N LYS A 55 -22.66 -2.16 -13.59
CA LYS A 55 -22.60 -2.53 -15.01
C LYS A 55 -23.91 -2.28 -15.75
N TYR A 56 -25.03 -2.69 -15.13
CA TYR A 56 -26.31 -2.81 -15.84
C TYR A 56 -27.34 -1.76 -15.44
N CYS A 57 -27.15 -1.07 -14.31
CA CYS A 57 -28.05 -0.03 -13.85
C CYS A 57 -27.38 1.35 -13.91
N TRP A 58 -26.34 1.57 -13.10
CA TRP A 58 -25.75 2.90 -12.93
C TRP A 58 -25.07 3.43 -14.20
N LEU A 59 -24.15 2.66 -14.80
CA LEU A 59 -23.36 3.16 -15.92
C LEU A 59 -24.23 3.47 -17.17
N PRO A 60 -25.21 2.63 -17.57
CA PRO A 60 -26.14 2.95 -18.64
C PRO A 60 -27.05 4.15 -18.32
N LEU A 61 -27.55 4.27 -17.07
CA LEU A 61 -28.33 5.42 -16.62
C LEU A 61 -27.52 6.71 -16.76
N LEU A 62 -26.28 6.70 -16.27
CA LEU A 62 -25.39 7.84 -16.31
C LEU A 62 -25.05 8.23 -17.76
N ALA A 63 -24.80 7.25 -18.63
CA ALA A 63 -24.56 7.48 -20.05
C ALA A 63 -25.75 8.17 -20.74
N LYS A 64 -26.98 7.71 -20.44
CA LYS A 64 -28.22 8.29 -20.97
C LYS A 64 -28.41 9.72 -20.49
N HIS A 65 -28.19 9.98 -19.20
CA HIS A 65 -28.29 11.32 -18.60
C HIS A 65 -27.24 12.28 -19.20
N SER A 66 -26.00 11.82 -19.35
CA SER A 66 -24.89 12.62 -19.87
C SER A 66 -25.06 13.07 -21.34
N ARG A 67 -25.87 12.37 -22.13
CA ARG A 67 -26.18 12.76 -23.52
C ARG A 67 -27.23 13.88 -23.61
N SER A 68 -28.06 14.03 -22.59
CA SER A 68 -29.10 15.05 -22.58
C SER A 68 -28.46 16.40 -22.26
N LYS A 69 -28.20 17.22 -23.29
CA LYS A 69 -27.57 18.55 -23.18
C LYS A 69 -28.36 19.57 -22.33
N VAL A 70 -29.50 19.18 -21.76
CA VAL A 70 -30.48 20.03 -21.05
C VAL A 70 -30.85 19.42 -19.68
N CYS A 71 -29.89 18.81 -18.98
CA CYS A 71 -30.14 18.29 -17.64
C CYS A 71 -29.82 19.36 -16.58
N GLU A 72 -30.87 20.00 -16.06
CA GLU A 72 -30.81 21.06 -15.03
C GLU A 72 -30.34 20.58 -13.64
N TRP A 73 -30.01 19.30 -13.47
CA TRP A 73 -29.69 18.73 -12.16
C TRP A 73 -28.69 17.56 -12.25
N GLN A 74 -27.98 17.36 -11.15
CA GLN A 74 -26.90 16.37 -11.00
C GLN A 74 -27.42 15.10 -10.35
N LEU A 75 -26.94 13.94 -10.81
CA LEU A 75 -27.29 12.64 -10.23
C LEU A 75 -26.50 12.39 -8.94
N VAL A 76 -27.15 11.89 -7.90
CA VAL A 76 -26.45 11.33 -6.74
C VAL A 76 -26.20 9.85 -7.01
N VAL A 77 -24.97 9.39 -6.86
CA VAL A 77 -24.62 7.99 -7.09
C VAL A 77 -24.83 7.14 -5.82
N PRO A 78 -25.38 5.90 -5.91
CA PRO A 78 -25.36 4.95 -4.79
C PRO A 78 -23.92 4.58 -4.38
N LEU A 79 -23.64 4.44 -3.08
CA LEU A 79 -22.28 4.23 -2.56
C LEU A 79 -21.56 3.01 -3.19
N ASP A 80 -22.28 1.91 -3.35
CA ASP A 80 -21.75 0.68 -3.93
C ASP A 80 -21.40 0.85 -5.42
N CYS A 81 -22.27 1.50 -6.19
CA CYS A 81 -22.02 1.83 -7.59
C CYS A 81 -20.87 2.83 -7.73
N GLU A 82 -20.76 3.80 -6.81
CA GLU A 82 -19.66 4.76 -6.77
C GLU A 82 -18.32 4.07 -6.53
N TRP A 83 -18.28 3.07 -5.65
CA TRP A 83 -17.09 2.25 -5.40
C TRP A 83 -16.61 1.51 -6.64
N ILE A 84 -17.49 0.78 -7.31
CA ILE A 84 -17.10 0.06 -8.54
C ILE A 84 -16.69 1.05 -9.64
N TRP A 85 -17.38 2.18 -9.74
CA TRP A 85 -17.05 3.22 -10.70
C TRP A 85 -15.70 3.89 -10.41
N HIS A 86 -15.37 4.09 -9.15
CA HIS A 86 -14.05 4.55 -8.70
C HIS A 86 -12.96 3.58 -9.16
N CYS A 87 -13.06 2.29 -8.81
CA CYS A 87 -12.06 1.29 -9.20
C CYS A 87 -11.91 1.15 -10.72
N HIS A 88 -12.99 1.32 -11.48
CA HIS A 88 -12.91 1.29 -12.94
C HIS A 88 -12.16 2.50 -13.50
N ARG A 89 -12.40 3.71 -12.98
CA ARG A 89 -11.73 4.94 -13.42
C ARG A 89 -10.23 4.98 -13.10
N LEU A 90 -9.79 4.25 -12.08
CA LEU A 90 -8.36 4.07 -11.76
C LEU A 90 -7.58 3.25 -12.81
N ASN A 91 -8.27 2.73 -13.84
CA ASN A 91 -7.65 2.32 -15.09
C ASN A 91 -8.13 3.25 -16.23
N PRO A 92 -7.52 4.44 -16.39
CA PRO A 92 -8.04 5.49 -17.25
C PRO A 92 -8.12 5.07 -18.73
N VAL A 93 -7.17 4.28 -19.20
CA VAL A 93 -7.16 3.78 -20.59
C VAL A 93 -8.32 2.81 -20.82
N ARG A 94 -8.51 1.83 -19.93
CA ARG A 94 -9.63 0.87 -20.05
C ARG A 94 -10.97 1.57 -19.91
N TYR A 95 -11.13 2.43 -18.90
CA TYR A 95 -12.37 3.14 -18.64
C TYR A 95 -12.81 3.97 -19.85
N MET A 96 -11.88 4.71 -20.47
CA MET A 96 -12.19 5.51 -21.67
C MET A 96 -12.55 4.62 -22.87
N SER A 97 -11.87 3.48 -23.06
CA SER A 97 -12.20 2.51 -24.11
C SER A 97 -13.61 1.95 -23.90
N ASP A 98 -13.93 1.51 -22.69
CA ASP A 98 -15.26 1.00 -22.32
C ASP A 98 -16.35 2.04 -22.57
N CYS A 99 -16.16 3.28 -22.14
CA CYS A 99 -17.17 4.31 -22.32
C CYS A 99 -17.41 4.61 -23.82
N LYS A 100 -16.34 4.65 -24.63
CA LYS A 100 -16.46 4.84 -26.08
C LYS A 100 -17.10 3.64 -26.78
N GLU A 101 -16.72 2.41 -26.43
CA GLU A 101 -17.25 1.18 -27.02
C GLU A 101 -18.73 0.98 -26.69
N LEU A 102 -19.12 1.19 -25.44
CA LEU A 102 -20.47 0.91 -24.95
C LEU A 102 -21.44 2.06 -25.21
N PHE A 103 -20.96 3.31 -25.12
CA PHE A 103 -21.81 4.50 -25.13
C PHE A 103 -21.40 5.57 -26.15
N GLY A 104 -20.27 5.44 -26.84
CA GLY A 104 -19.84 6.43 -27.84
C GLY A 104 -19.43 7.79 -27.27
N LEU A 105 -19.28 7.92 -25.96
CA LEU A 105 -18.74 9.11 -25.29
C LEU A 105 -17.90 8.72 -24.07
N ILE A 106 -17.00 9.61 -23.63
CA ILE A 106 -16.35 9.48 -22.33
C ILE A 106 -17.30 10.05 -21.28
N ILE A 107 -17.63 9.25 -20.27
CA ILE A 107 -18.50 9.67 -19.17
C ILE A 107 -17.63 10.34 -18.10
N ASP A 108 -17.92 11.59 -17.78
CA ASP A 108 -17.18 12.38 -16.78
C ASP A 108 -18.09 12.76 -15.62
N PRO A 109 -17.66 12.62 -14.35
CA PRO A 109 -18.47 13.05 -13.19
C PRO A 109 -18.67 14.57 -13.13
N CYS A 110 -17.75 15.37 -13.71
CA CYS A 110 -17.70 16.81 -13.53
C CYS A 110 -18.99 17.49 -13.97
N GLY A 111 -19.66 18.16 -13.04
CA GLY A 111 -20.92 18.86 -13.32
C GLY A 111 -22.14 17.94 -13.49
N VAL A 112 -21.97 16.61 -13.51
CA VAL A 112 -23.05 15.65 -13.79
C VAL A 112 -23.41 14.79 -12.57
N VAL A 113 -22.42 14.41 -11.75
CA VAL A 113 -22.61 13.50 -10.62
C VAL A 113 -22.16 14.14 -9.31
N ILE A 114 -22.94 13.91 -8.26
CA ILE A 114 -22.63 14.23 -6.86
C ILE A 114 -22.32 12.93 -6.13
N SER A 115 -21.26 12.94 -5.33
CA SER A 115 -20.85 11.78 -4.53
C SER A 115 -21.92 11.39 -3.50
N SER A 116 -22.02 10.09 -3.21
CA SER A 116 -22.90 9.56 -2.16
C SER A 116 -22.67 10.22 -0.79
N VAL A 117 -21.46 10.71 -0.52
CA VAL A 117 -21.06 11.29 0.77
C VAL A 117 -21.24 12.81 0.85
N ASP A 118 -21.67 13.49 -0.21
CA ASP A 118 -21.77 14.96 -0.26
C ASP A 118 -23.09 15.50 0.34
N GLY A 119 -23.91 14.65 0.97
CA GLY A 119 -25.08 15.06 1.77
C GLY A 119 -26.21 15.71 0.97
N THR A 120 -26.18 15.64 -0.36
CA THR A 120 -27.21 16.20 -1.24
C THR A 120 -28.44 15.28 -1.31
N SER A 121 -29.61 15.84 -1.58
CA SER A 121 -30.85 15.05 -1.69
C SER A 121 -30.80 14.06 -2.86
N LYS A 122 -30.82 12.77 -2.55
CA LYS A 122 -30.88 11.66 -3.52
C LYS A 122 -32.25 11.42 -4.16
N LYS A 123 -33.31 12.10 -3.68
CA LYS A 123 -34.72 11.83 -4.06
C LYS A 123 -34.97 11.83 -5.57
N LYS A 124 -34.38 12.78 -6.30
CA LYS A 124 -34.57 12.88 -7.76
C LYS A 124 -33.94 11.69 -8.49
N THR A 125 -32.71 11.30 -8.10
CA THR A 125 -32.05 10.13 -8.69
C THR A 125 -32.76 8.84 -8.32
N GLU A 126 -33.24 8.72 -7.08
CA GLU A 126 -34.00 7.56 -6.61
C GLU A 126 -35.30 7.38 -7.40
N VAL A 127 -36.06 8.45 -7.66
CA VAL A 127 -37.27 8.39 -8.50
C VAL A 127 -36.93 7.91 -9.92
N LEU A 128 -35.87 8.48 -10.52
CA LEU A 128 -35.40 8.07 -11.84
C LEU A 128 -34.95 6.60 -11.86
N TRP A 129 -34.22 6.18 -10.85
CA TRP A 129 -33.74 4.82 -10.68
C TRP A 129 -34.91 3.84 -10.58
N ASN A 130 -35.87 4.07 -9.67
CA ASN A 130 -37.02 3.21 -9.47
C ASN A 130 -37.94 3.16 -10.71
N THR A 131 -37.93 4.21 -11.54
CA THR A 131 -38.64 4.22 -12.83
C THR A 131 -37.97 3.30 -13.86
N MET A 132 -36.64 3.26 -13.90
CA MET A 132 -35.90 2.44 -14.87
C MET A 132 -35.64 1.00 -14.39
N TYR A 133 -35.54 0.80 -13.08
CA TYR A 133 -35.17 -0.46 -12.44
C TYR A 133 -36.09 -0.74 -11.24
N PRO A 134 -37.40 -0.99 -11.47
CA PRO A 134 -38.39 -1.12 -10.40
C PRO A 134 -38.14 -2.32 -9.47
N GLU A 135 -37.41 -3.33 -9.93
CA GLU A 135 -37.07 -4.53 -9.16
C GLU A 135 -35.71 -4.41 -8.43
N GLU A 136 -34.93 -3.34 -8.68
CA GLU A 136 -33.64 -3.12 -8.03
C GLU A 136 -33.72 -1.88 -7.15
N PRO A 137 -33.57 -2.00 -5.81
CA PRO A 137 -33.64 -0.84 -4.93
C PRO A 137 -32.50 0.15 -5.22
N TYR A 138 -32.76 1.44 -4.99
CA TYR A 138 -31.75 2.49 -5.15
C TYR A 138 -30.64 2.41 -4.09
N GLU A 139 -30.97 2.03 -2.85
CA GLU A 139 -29.98 1.74 -1.82
C GLU A 139 -29.70 0.24 -1.76
N LEU A 140 -28.43 -0.12 -1.62
CA LEU A 140 -28.05 -1.51 -1.44
C LEU A 140 -28.34 -1.94 0.00
N ASP A 141 -29.22 -2.92 0.16
CA ASP A 141 -29.24 -3.71 1.39
C ASP A 141 -28.10 -4.74 1.32
N MET A 142 -27.16 -4.60 2.25
CA MET A 142 -25.92 -5.38 2.30
C MET A 142 -26.14 -6.79 2.86
N ASP A 143 -27.32 -7.07 3.43
CA ASP A 143 -27.70 -8.36 3.99
C ASP A 143 -28.72 -9.12 3.12
N ASP A 144 -29.21 -8.48 2.06
CA ASP A 144 -30.20 -9.04 1.16
C ASP A 144 -29.60 -10.08 0.18
N CYS A 145 -30.39 -11.10 -0.12
CA CYS A 145 -30.00 -12.20 -1.00
C CYS A 145 -29.98 -11.71 -2.45
N PHE A 146 -28.85 -11.91 -3.15
CA PHE A 146 -28.74 -11.61 -4.57
C PHE A 146 -29.37 -12.73 -5.40
N ASP A 147 -30.68 -12.89 -5.28
CA ASP A 147 -31.43 -13.97 -5.93
C ASP A 147 -31.46 -13.79 -7.46
N ASP A 148 -31.49 -14.91 -8.18
CA ASP A 148 -31.65 -14.91 -9.63
C ASP A 148 -33.11 -14.70 -9.99
N ASN A 149 -33.37 -13.61 -10.72
CA ASN A 149 -34.68 -13.31 -11.29
C ASN A 149 -34.56 -13.06 -12.81
N ASP A 150 -35.64 -13.28 -13.55
CA ASP A 150 -35.71 -13.14 -15.01
C ASP A 150 -35.30 -11.74 -15.49
N THR A 151 -35.61 -10.69 -14.73
CA THR A 151 -35.24 -9.31 -15.05
C THR A 151 -33.73 -9.10 -15.01
N LYS A 152 -33.05 -9.70 -14.03
CA LYS A 152 -31.59 -9.67 -13.90
C LYS A 152 -30.93 -10.39 -15.08
N ASN A 153 -31.43 -11.56 -15.46
CA ASN A 153 -30.95 -12.29 -16.63
C ASN A 153 -31.10 -11.48 -17.93
N LYS A 154 -32.21 -10.77 -18.10
CA LYS A 154 -32.42 -9.86 -19.24
C LYS A 154 -31.44 -8.69 -19.24
N LEU A 155 -31.18 -8.07 -18.08
CA LEU A 155 -30.20 -6.99 -17.97
C LEU A 155 -28.79 -7.47 -18.30
N MET A 156 -28.41 -8.66 -17.82
CA MET A 156 -27.09 -9.25 -18.08
C MET A 156 -26.85 -9.63 -19.54
N ALA A 157 -27.91 -9.73 -20.35
CA ALA A 157 -27.79 -9.91 -21.80
C ALA A 157 -27.32 -8.63 -22.52
N SER A 158 -27.37 -7.46 -21.86
CA SER A 158 -26.90 -6.20 -22.42
C SER A 158 -25.37 -6.13 -22.46
N PRO A 159 -24.77 -5.47 -23.47
CA PRO A 159 -23.32 -5.27 -23.50
C PRO A 159 -22.82 -4.55 -22.24
N SER A 160 -21.74 -5.05 -21.65
CA SER A 160 -21.09 -4.44 -20.49
C SER A 160 -19.57 -4.58 -20.56
N THR A 161 -18.87 -3.87 -19.67
CA THR A 161 -17.41 -3.96 -19.60
C THR A 161 -16.94 -5.37 -19.27
N LYS A 162 -15.92 -5.82 -20.00
CA LYS A 162 -15.19 -7.07 -19.75
C LYS A 162 -14.03 -6.90 -18.75
N TYR A 163 -13.83 -5.68 -18.24
CA TYR A 163 -12.81 -5.41 -17.24
C TYR A 163 -13.10 -6.18 -15.95
N ASP A 164 -12.05 -6.79 -15.38
CA ASP A 164 -12.15 -7.52 -14.13
C ASP A 164 -12.25 -6.55 -12.95
N LEU A 165 -13.49 -6.21 -12.60
CA LEU A 165 -13.82 -5.30 -11.52
C LEU A 165 -13.57 -5.92 -10.14
N VAL A 166 -13.60 -7.25 -10.00
CA VAL A 166 -13.25 -7.91 -8.72
C VAL A 166 -11.77 -7.71 -8.45
N SER A 167 -10.93 -8.00 -9.43
CA SER A 167 -9.49 -7.72 -9.31
C SER A 167 -9.20 -6.23 -9.13
N ALA A 168 -9.96 -5.33 -9.77
CA ALA A 168 -9.81 -3.89 -9.57
C ALA A 168 -10.12 -3.48 -8.12
N VAL A 169 -11.21 -3.98 -7.52
CA VAL A 169 -11.55 -3.73 -6.11
C VAL A 169 -10.47 -4.28 -5.18
N ASN A 170 -9.97 -5.49 -5.44
CA ASN A 170 -8.93 -6.11 -4.63
C ASN A 170 -7.65 -5.26 -4.56
N ARG A 171 -7.20 -4.71 -5.69
CA ARG A 171 -6.01 -3.85 -5.75
C ARG A 171 -6.17 -2.56 -4.94
N GLN A 172 -7.39 -2.04 -4.86
CA GLN A 172 -7.70 -0.78 -4.18
C GLN A 172 -8.13 -0.95 -2.70
N SER A 173 -8.41 -2.18 -2.27
CA SER A 173 -8.92 -2.50 -0.93
C SER A 173 -8.03 -2.05 0.24
N SER A 174 -6.70 -2.01 0.03
CA SER A 174 -5.74 -1.59 1.06
C SER A 174 -5.33 -0.11 0.95
N PHE A 175 -5.74 0.58 -0.12
CA PHE A 175 -5.26 1.92 -0.41
C PHE A 175 -5.68 2.93 0.66
N TYR A 176 -6.95 2.92 1.08
CA TYR A 176 -7.45 3.82 2.11
C TYR A 176 -6.67 3.68 3.43
N TYR A 177 -6.32 2.46 3.83
CA TYR A 177 -5.48 2.27 5.02
C TYR A 177 -4.14 3.01 4.92
N GLN A 178 -3.56 3.18 3.73
CA GLN A 178 -2.31 3.92 3.55
C GLN A 178 -2.52 5.44 3.63
N VAL A 179 -3.68 5.94 3.19
CA VAL A 179 -4.00 7.37 3.10
C VAL A 179 -5.02 7.90 4.12
N SER A 180 -5.44 7.09 5.09
CA SER A 180 -6.45 7.45 6.11
C SER A 180 -5.98 8.33 7.27
N ARG A 181 -4.72 8.79 7.28
CA ARG A 181 -4.18 9.57 8.41
C ARG A 181 -4.79 10.96 8.37
N THR A 182 -5.06 11.51 9.55
CA THR A 182 -5.65 12.83 9.75
C THR A 182 -4.94 13.94 8.98
N PHE A 183 -3.61 13.97 9.01
CA PHE A 183 -2.80 14.96 8.28
C PHE A 183 -2.88 14.82 6.75
N MET A 184 -3.42 13.72 6.20
CA MET A 184 -3.62 13.59 4.74
C MET A 184 -4.69 14.56 4.22
N LYS A 185 -5.49 15.16 5.11
CA LYS A 185 -6.49 16.19 4.78
C LYS A 185 -5.98 17.62 5.04
N ASP A 186 -4.75 17.76 5.54
CA ASP A 186 -4.14 19.06 5.84
C ASP A 186 -3.72 19.79 4.55
N ASP A 187 -3.97 21.09 4.48
CA ASP A 187 -3.70 21.88 3.27
C ASP A 187 -2.22 21.99 2.95
N ILE A 188 -1.36 22.13 3.95
CA ILE A 188 0.10 22.21 3.73
C ILE A 188 0.62 20.87 3.21
N PHE A 189 0.11 19.75 3.75
CA PHE A 189 0.47 18.42 3.26
C PHE A 189 0.05 18.22 1.80
N LEU A 190 -1.21 18.58 1.47
CA LEU A 190 -1.80 18.45 0.14
C LEU A 190 -1.14 19.37 -0.90
N GLU A 191 -0.81 20.61 -0.54
CA GLU A 191 -0.03 21.52 -1.39
C GLU A 191 1.30 20.86 -1.82
N GLY A 192 2.07 20.37 -0.85
CA GLY A 192 3.33 19.68 -1.15
C GLY A 192 3.13 18.38 -1.93
N ALA A 193 2.01 17.68 -1.74
CA ALA A 193 1.69 16.48 -2.52
C ALA A 193 1.40 16.81 -3.99
N VAL A 194 0.71 17.93 -4.27
CA VAL A 194 0.49 18.44 -5.64
C VAL A 194 1.81 18.81 -6.30
N GLU A 195 2.68 19.54 -5.61
CA GLU A 195 4.00 19.92 -6.12
C GLU A 195 4.84 18.69 -6.49
N ARG A 196 4.81 17.65 -5.65
CA ARG A 196 5.49 16.38 -5.89
C ARG A 196 4.84 15.57 -7.00
N TYR A 197 3.52 15.58 -7.12
CA TYR A 197 2.84 14.93 -8.24
C TYR A 197 3.24 15.56 -9.57
N LYS A 198 3.35 16.88 -9.64
CA LYS A 198 3.94 17.57 -10.81
C LYS A 198 5.38 17.14 -11.07
N GLY A 199 6.21 17.07 -10.03
CA GLY A 199 7.57 16.51 -10.11
C GLY A 199 7.60 15.10 -10.69
N PHE A 200 6.67 14.24 -10.26
CA PHE A 200 6.54 12.86 -10.74
C PHE A 200 6.15 12.79 -12.23
N LEU A 201 5.17 13.60 -12.65
CA LEU A 201 4.79 13.71 -14.07
C LEU A 201 5.93 14.24 -14.93
N HIS A 202 6.69 15.23 -14.44
CA HIS A 202 7.88 15.74 -15.13
C HIS A 202 8.94 14.65 -15.29
N MET A 203 9.23 13.88 -14.25
CA MET A 203 10.16 12.76 -14.31
C MET A 203 9.73 11.69 -15.32
N ILE A 204 8.44 11.33 -15.36
CA ILE A 204 7.88 10.42 -16.38
C ILE A 204 8.09 11.00 -17.79
N ARG A 205 7.79 12.28 -17.99
CA ARG A 205 8.01 12.97 -19.27
C ARG A 205 9.48 12.88 -19.71
N ARG A 206 10.42 13.15 -18.80
CA ARG A 206 11.86 13.08 -19.08
C ARG A 206 12.30 11.65 -19.43
N ASN A 207 11.77 10.64 -18.73
CA ASN A 207 12.02 9.24 -19.07
C ASN A 207 11.53 8.91 -20.48
N MET A 208 10.36 9.41 -20.89
CA MET A 208 9.84 9.24 -22.24
C MET A 208 10.70 9.95 -23.30
N GLU A 209 11.09 11.20 -23.06
CA GLU A 209 11.98 11.98 -23.94
C GLU A 209 13.33 11.27 -24.16
N MET A 210 13.88 10.67 -23.11
CA MET A 210 15.13 9.91 -23.16
C MET A 210 14.96 8.45 -23.62
N LYS A 211 13.73 8.04 -23.97
CA LYS A 211 13.38 6.64 -24.32
C LYS A 211 13.78 5.61 -23.25
N SER A 212 13.83 6.05 -22.00
CA SER A 212 14.05 5.18 -20.84
C SER A 212 12.77 4.43 -20.48
N LYS A 213 12.89 3.14 -20.14
CA LYS A 213 11.78 2.28 -19.73
C LYS A 213 11.70 2.13 -18.21
N ASN A 214 12.18 3.12 -17.47
CA ASN A 214 12.19 3.09 -16.01
C ASN A 214 10.76 3.01 -15.44
N PHE A 215 10.50 1.97 -14.66
CA PHE A 215 9.26 1.83 -13.92
C PHE A 215 9.28 2.77 -12.70
N CYS A 216 8.38 3.76 -12.70
CA CYS A 216 8.31 4.79 -11.68
C CYS A 216 7.28 4.38 -10.61
N VAL A 217 7.69 4.29 -9.34
CA VAL A 217 6.83 3.86 -8.23
C VAL A 217 6.52 5.06 -7.33
N PRO A 218 5.28 5.58 -7.29
CA PRO A 218 4.93 6.78 -6.52
C PRO A 218 4.99 6.53 -5.01
N THR A 219 5.23 7.60 -4.24
CA THR A 219 4.94 7.66 -2.80
C THR A 219 3.44 7.88 -2.58
N TYR A 220 2.88 7.58 -1.40
CA TYR A 220 1.42 7.60 -1.21
C TYR A 220 0.78 8.99 -1.35
N ASP A 221 1.52 10.07 -1.09
CA ASP A 221 1.05 11.43 -1.36
C ASP A 221 0.94 11.72 -2.86
N ILE A 222 1.93 11.29 -3.65
CA ILE A 222 1.92 11.35 -5.12
C ILE A 222 0.81 10.44 -5.69
N ASP A 223 0.70 9.22 -5.18
CA ASP A 223 -0.26 8.23 -5.64
C ASP A 223 -1.70 8.69 -5.36
N LEU A 224 -1.95 9.28 -4.19
CA LEU A 224 -3.23 9.90 -3.86
C LEU A 224 -3.61 11.04 -4.82
N MET A 225 -2.66 11.91 -5.18
CA MET A 225 -2.89 12.95 -6.19
C MET A 225 -3.17 12.34 -7.56
N TRP A 226 -2.43 11.30 -7.92
CA TRP A 226 -2.59 10.62 -9.20
C TRP A 226 -3.94 9.92 -9.32
N HIS A 227 -4.36 9.15 -8.31
CA HIS A 227 -5.69 8.54 -8.24
C HIS A 227 -6.77 9.61 -8.31
N THR A 228 -6.64 10.68 -7.53
CA THR A 228 -7.58 11.80 -7.54
C THR A 228 -7.71 12.38 -8.94
N HIS A 229 -6.59 12.62 -9.63
CA HIS A 229 -6.60 13.15 -11.00
C HIS A 229 -7.31 12.20 -11.99
N GLN A 230 -7.07 10.89 -11.91
CA GLN A 230 -7.72 9.88 -12.75
C GLN A 230 -9.25 9.81 -12.58
N LEU A 231 -9.77 10.19 -11.40
CA LEU A 231 -11.21 10.24 -11.16
C LEU A 231 -11.91 11.36 -11.95
N HIS A 232 -11.17 12.22 -12.65
CA HIS A 232 -11.64 13.23 -13.60
C HIS A 232 -11.19 12.87 -15.03
N PRO A 233 -11.86 11.93 -15.72
CA PRO A 233 -11.34 11.34 -16.95
C PRO A 233 -11.02 12.33 -18.07
N LEU A 234 -11.87 13.35 -18.30
CA LEU A 234 -11.63 14.35 -19.35
C LEU A 234 -10.46 15.27 -19.00
N SER A 235 -10.39 15.76 -17.76
CA SER A 235 -9.26 16.55 -17.26
C SER A 235 -7.96 15.76 -17.35
N TYR A 236 -7.96 14.52 -16.84
CA TYR A 236 -6.81 13.63 -16.89
C TYR A 236 -6.35 13.34 -18.31
N PHE A 237 -7.29 13.07 -19.22
CA PHE A 237 -6.99 12.88 -20.65
C PHE A 237 -6.30 14.12 -21.22
N ASN A 238 -6.91 15.30 -21.08
CA ASN A 238 -6.40 16.53 -21.66
C ASN A 238 -5.02 16.89 -21.11
N ASP A 239 -4.85 16.85 -19.79
CA ASP A 239 -3.62 17.22 -19.12
C ASP A 239 -2.47 16.25 -19.48
N THR A 240 -2.73 14.94 -19.43
CA THR A 240 -1.68 13.94 -19.73
C THR A 240 -1.35 13.86 -21.22
N VAL A 241 -2.33 14.02 -22.12
CA VAL A 241 -2.07 14.10 -23.56
C VAL A 241 -1.30 15.38 -23.90
N SER A 242 -1.65 16.51 -23.29
CA SER A 242 -0.91 17.77 -23.50
C SER A 242 0.53 17.66 -23.00
N LEU A 243 0.77 16.96 -21.88
CA LEU A 243 2.09 16.87 -21.27
C LEU A 243 2.96 15.75 -21.87
N LEU A 244 2.38 14.59 -22.17
CA LEU A 244 3.08 13.34 -22.49
C LEU A 244 2.78 12.82 -23.90
N GLY A 245 1.85 13.46 -24.63
CA GLY A 245 1.38 13.00 -25.94
C GLY A 245 0.47 11.77 -25.91
N LYS A 246 0.16 11.24 -24.72
CA LYS A 246 -0.73 10.09 -24.53
C LYS A 246 -1.32 10.08 -23.12
N VAL A 247 -2.42 9.35 -22.95
CA VAL A 247 -2.95 9.06 -21.62
C VAL A 247 -1.93 8.24 -20.83
N LEU A 248 -1.57 8.74 -19.65
CA LEU A 248 -0.69 8.01 -18.75
C LEU A 248 -1.48 6.83 -18.14
N GLY A 249 -1.03 5.60 -18.41
CA GLY A 249 -1.61 4.40 -17.81
C GLY A 249 -1.22 4.27 -16.33
N HIS A 250 -2.03 3.54 -15.58
CA HIS A 250 -1.79 3.20 -14.19
C HIS A 250 -1.83 1.67 -14.06
N ASP A 251 -0.65 1.06 -13.92
CA ASP A 251 -0.48 -0.38 -13.72
C ASP A 251 -0.34 -0.65 -12.23
N ASP A 252 -1.45 -0.99 -11.57
CA ASP A 252 -1.55 -1.31 -10.15
C ASP A 252 -1.51 -2.82 -9.89
N THR A 253 -1.22 -3.65 -10.90
CA THR A 253 -1.33 -5.12 -10.81
C THR A 253 -0.32 -5.78 -9.89
N ASP A 254 0.74 -5.07 -9.52
CA ASP A 254 1.78 -5.55 -8.61
C ASP A 254 1.61 -4.90 -7.23
N SER A 255 1.56 -5.72 -6.19
CA SER A 255 1.52 -5.30 -4.79
C SER A 255 2.70 -5.84 -3.97
N ASP A 256 3.60 -6.64 -4.58
CA ASP A 256 4.70 -7.27 -3.86
C ASP A 256 5.88 -6.30 -3.70
N ARG A 257 6.09 -5.88 -2.46
CA ARG A 257 7.16 -4.96 -2.04
C ARG A 257 8.35 -5.69 -1.42
N THR A 258 8.41 -7.01 -1.53
CA THR A 258 9.54 -7.81 -1.02
C THR A 258 10.84 -7.38 -1.70
N LYS A 259 11.95 -7.39 -0.94
CA LYS A 259 13.26 -6.96 -1.45
C LYS A 259 13.61 -7.69 -2.75
N GLY A 260 14.00 -6.94 -3.78
CA GLY A 260 14.35 -7.45 -5.11
C GLY A 260 13.18 -7.65 -6.08
N GLN A 261 11.93 -7.43 -5.66
CA GLN A 261 10.76 -7.48 -6.55
C GLN A 261 10.57 -6.18 -7.34
N LYS A 262 9.66 -6.19 -8.33
CA LYS A 262 9.43 -5.07 -9.26
C LYS A 262 9.17 -3.74 -8.55
N LEU A 263 8.34 -3.73 -7.50
CA LEU A 263 8.06 -2.50 -6.75
C LEU A 263 9.26 -2.01 -5.93
N ASP A 264 10.04 -2.90 -5.34
CA ASP A 264 11.24 -2.54 -4.55
C ASP A 264 12.35 -1.97 -5.44
N VAL A 265 12.64 -2.66 -6.55
CA VAL A 265 13.60 -2.21 -7.56
C VAL A 265 13.13 -0.91 -8.22
N GLY A 266 11.84 -0.83 -8.56
CA GLY A 266 11.22 0.37 -9.13
C GLY A 266 11.28 1.56 -8.18
N PHE A 267 10.99 1.36 -6.89
CA PHE A 267 11.06 2.42 -5.89
C PHE A 267 12.48 2.92 -5.67
N SER A 268 13.46 2.02 -5.60
CA SER A 268 14.88 2.37 -5.51
C SER A 268 15.34 3.16 -6.74
N THR A 269 14.95 2.70 -7.93
CA THR A 269 15.23 3.35 -9.22
C THR A 269 14.60 4.74 -9.31
N THR A 270 13.37 4.89 -8.82
CA THR A 270 12.63 6.15 -8.77
C THR A 270 13.27 7.12 -7.79
N THR A 271 13.66 6.65 -6.60
CA THR A 271 14.34 7.44 -5.56
C THR A 271 15.65 8.01 -6.10
N LYS A 272 16.46 7.19 -6.78
CA LYS A 272 17.73 7.61 -7.38
C LYS A 272 17.52 8.69 -8.44
N GLN A 273 16.61 8.47 -9.38
CA GLN A 273 16.27 9.46 -10.41
C GLN A 273 15.75 10.76 -9.83
N TRP A 274 14.89 10.69 -8.82
CA TRP A 274 14.37 11.88 -8.15
C TRP A 274 15.50 12.71 -7.54
N LYS A 275 16.45 12.07 -6.85
CA LYS A 275 17.62 12.72 -6.24
C LYS A 275 18.54 13.36 -7.29
N GLU A 276 18.72 12.69 -8.44
CA GLU A 276 19.54 13.21 -9.55
C GLU A 276 18.86 14.37 -10.27
N MET A 277 17.52 14.34 -10.38
CA MET A 277 16.74 15.33 -11.11
C MET A 277 16.41 16.57 -10.29
N PHE A 278 16.08 16.39 -9.00
CA PHE A 278 15.61 17.45 -8.12
C PHE A 278 16.55 17.60 -6.92
N SER A 279 17.33 18.67 -6.92
CA SER A 279 18.26 19.02 -5.84
C SER A 279 17.52 19.57 -4.61
N SER A 280 16.37 20.24 -4.80
CA SER A 280 15.62 20.88 -3.71
C SER A 280 14.51 20.03 -3.11
N SER A 281 14.23 18.84 -3.66
CA SER A 281 13.08 18.00 -3.25
C SER A 281 13.52 16.58 -2.90
N ARG A 282 13.05 16.04 -1.77
CA ARG A 282 13.38 14.69 -1.32
C ARG A 282 12.30 13.70 -1.70
N TYR A 283 12.65 12.52 -2.21
CA TYR A 283 11.62 11.53 -2.55
C TYR A 283 10.97 10.92 -1.31
N TRP A 284 11.77 10.62 -0.29
CA TRP A 284 11.26 10.13 0.99
C TRP A 284 10.68 11.31 1.80
N ARG A 285 9.45 11.15 2.29
CA ARG A 285 8.72 12.21 3.00
C ARG A 285 7.85 11.59 4.10
N ALA A 286 7.91 12.17 5.30
CA ALA A 286 7.05 11.78 6.41
C ALA A 286 5.57 11.81 6.00
N GLY A 287 4.80 10.82 6.45
CA GLY A 287 3.40 10.68 6.05
C GLY A 287 3.17 10.07 4.67
N ALA A 288 4.15 10.08 3.75
CA ALA A 288 3.98 9.58 2.39
C ALA A 288 4.51 8.15 2.16
N MET A 289 5.20 7.57 3.14
CA MET A 289 5.75 6.21 3.06
C MET A 289 4.74 5.15 3.49
N TYR A 290 5.00 3.91 3.10
CA TYR A 290 4.16 2.75 3.44
C TYR A 290 3.98 2.57 4.96
N ARG A 291 2.76 2.31 5.39
CA ARG A 291 2.44 1.90 6.77
C ARG A 291 2.75 0.42 6.95
N TYR A 292 3.79 0.12 7.72
CA TYR A 292 4.12 -1.25 8.07
C TYR A 292 2.93 -1.99 8.72
N ILE A 293 2.65 -3.18 8.23
CA ILE A 293 1.91 -4.23 8.94
C ILE A 293 2.90 -5.39 9.08
N GLY A 294 3.69 -5.40 10.16
CA GLY A 294 4.74 -6.40 10.42
C GLY A 294 5.40 -6.15 11.78
N PRO A 295 5.96 -7.18 12.45
CA PRO A 295 6.26 -7.12 13.87
C PRO A 295 7.36 -6.08 14.11
N VAL A 296 6.98 -4.96 14.72
CA VAL A 296 7.94 -4.02 15.28
C VAL A 296 8.66 -4.79 16.39
N GLN A 297 9.92 -5.18 16.16
CA GLN A 297 10.77 -5.60 17.26
C GLN A 297 10.80 -4.46 18.28
N GLY A 298 10.13 -4.66 19.41
CA GLY A 298 10.28 -3.79 20.57
C GLY A 298 9.22 -2.70 20.78
N GLN A 299 8.15 -2.62 19.99
CA GLN A 299 6.95 -1.88 20.43
C GLN A 299 5.89 -2.89 20.84
N SER A 300 5.76 -3.10 22.15
CA SER A 300 4.53 -3.64 22.71
C SER A 300 3.36 -2.85 22.15
N HIS A 301 2.42 -3.52 21.49
CA HIS A 301 1.08 -2.97 21.23
C HIS A 301 0.42 -2.72 22.59
N HIS A 302 0.77 -1.60 23.21
CA HIS A 302 -0.01 -1.07 24.31
C HIS A 302 -1.27 -0.49 23.68
N SER A 303 -2.39 -1.14 23.98
CA SER A 303 -3.71 -0.55 23.89
C SER A 303 -3.64 0.82 24.57
N ILE A 304 -3.63 1.88 23.77
CA ILE A 304 -3.72 3.24 24.29
C ILE A 304 -5.08 3.32 25.01
N PRO A 305 -5.14 3.71 26.30
CA PRO A 305 -6.39 3.77 27.04
C PRO A 305 -7.42 4.66 26.33
N ASN A 306 -8.70 4.27 26.41
CA ASN A 306 -9.91 4.91 25.82
C ASN A 306 -10.17 6.39 26.21
N GLN A 307 -9.18 7.11 26.75
CA GLN A 307 -9.28 8.51 27.20
C GLN A 307 -8.28 9.46 26.50
N SER A 308 -7.64 9.04 25.41
CA SER A 308 -6.44 9.69 24.85
C SER A 308 -6.68 10.54 23.58
N SER A 309 -7.89 11.05 23.36
CA SER A 309 -8.21 11.94 22.23
C SER A 309 -7.48 13.30 22.25
N ASN A 310 -6.73 13.61 23.32
CA ASN A 310 -6.00 14.87 23.49
C ASN A 310 -4.50 14.79 23.18
N ILE A 311 -3.95 13.61 22.85
CA ILE A 311 -2.53 13.49 22.51
C ILE A 311 -2.36 13.83 21.02
N MET A 312 -1.54 14.83 20.75
CA MET A 312 -1.11 15.17 19.39
C MET A 312 0.12 14.33 19.03
N PHE A 313 0.13 13.77 17.82
CA PHE A 313 1.28 13.10 17.26
C PHE A 313 1.70 13.73 15.93
N MET A 314 2.96 13.55 15.60
CA MET A 314 3.51 13.82 14.26
C MET A 314 4.36 12.64 13.82
N GLU A 315 4.49 12.48 12.52
CA GLU A 315 5.45 11.55 11.94
C GLU A 315 6.72 12.29 11.58
N ILE A 316 7.83 11.62 11.87
CA ILE A 316 9.18 12.09 11.55
C ILE A 316 9.79 11.08 10.60
N LEU A 317 10.41 11.58 9.54
CA LEU A 317 11.28 10.79 8.70
C LEU A 317 12.66 11.46 8.68
N VAL A 318 13.68 10.69 9.03
CA VAL A 318 15.08 11.11 9.03
C VAL A 318 15.78 10.37 7.90
N GLU A 319 16.24 11.11 6.89
CA GLU A 319 17.03 10.61 5.76
C GLU A 319 18.50 11.01 5.96
N ILE A 320 19.42 10.05 5.81
CA ILE A 320 20.86 10.32 5.79
C ILE A 320 21.27 10.65 4.35
N ILE A 321 21.86 11.83 4.17
CA ILE A 321 22.24 12.31 2.83
C ILE A 321 23.73 12.09 2.53
N GLU A 322 24.59 12.26 3.54
CA GLU A 322 26.04 12.20 3.36
C GLU A 322 26.76 11.98 4.70
N LEU A 323 27.87 11.25 4.68
CA LEU A 323 28.80 11.13 5.81
C LEU A 323 30.19 11.58 5.36
N ARG A 324 30.79 12.51 6.10
CA ARG A 324 32.11 13.10 5.83
C ARG A 324 33.10 12.82 6.95
N ASN A 325 34.39 12.92 6.63
CA ASN A 325 35.50 12.84 7.57
C ASN A 325 35.61 11.53 8.38
N LEU A 326 34.98 10.44 7.92
CA LEU A 326 35.20 9.11 8.50
C LEU A 326 36.56 8.54 8.02
N SER A 327 37.40 8.12 8.98
CA SER A 327 38.71 7.51 8.69
C SER A 327 38.59 6.32 7.73
N SER A 328 39.47 6.25 6.74
CA SER A 328 39.57 5.10 5.81
C SER A 328 39.92 3.79 6.53
N ASN A 329 40.46 3.86 7.74
CA ASN A 329 40.82 2.70 8.56
C ASN A 329 39.67 2.20 9.45
N HIS A 330 38.56 2.95 9.54
CA HIS A 330 37.39 2.50 10.29
C HIS A 330 36.70 1.36 9.53
N LYS A 331 36.83 0.13 10.05
CA LYS A 331 36.23 -1.08 9.50
C LYS A 331 34.89 -1.45 10.14
N GLY A 332 34.51 -0.75 11.21
CA GLY A 332 33.29 -1.01 11.97
C GLY A 332 32.05 -0.47 11.24
N LYS A 333 30.90 -1.06 11.56
CA LYS A 333 29.61 -0.57 11.08
C LYS A 333 29.16 0.57 11.99
N LEU A 334 28.93 1.75 11.40
CA LEU A 334 28.38 2.87 12.15
C LEU A 334 26.87 2.72 12.34
N VAL A 335 26.41 3.13 13.51
CA VAL A 335 24.99 3.17 13.87
C VAL A 335 24.65 4.57 14.38
N LEU A 336 23.71 5.23 13.73
CA LEU A 336 23.07 6.42 14.31
C LEU A 336 21.95 5.95 15.21
N SER A 337 21.86 6.47 16.42
CA SER A 337 20.70 6.30 17.29
C SER A 337 19.98 7.63 17.48
N VAL A 338 18.66 7.58 17.45
CA VAL A 338 17.79 8.74 17.66
C VAL A 338 16.89 8.46 18.85
N SER A 339 16.91 9.35 19.83
CA SER A 339 16.00 9.35 20.97
C SER A 339 15.41 10.74 21.18
N LYS A 340 14.47 10.87 22.12
CA LYS A 340 14.09 12.17 22.66
C LYS A 340 14.79 12.36 24.01
N MET A 341 15.24 13.59 24.28
CA MET A 341 15.84 13.93 25.58
C MET A 341 14.87 13.66 26.74
N GLN A 342 13.58 13.89 26.49
CA GLN A 342 12.49 13.50 27.38
C GLN A 342 11.60 12.52 26.61
N ASN A 343 11.51 11.29 27.12
CA ASN A 343 10.62 10.28 26.56
C ASN A 343 9.17 10.78 26.59
N ASP A 344 8.43 10.48 25.53
CA ASP A 344 7.02 10.81 25.44
C ASP A 344 6.17 9.54 25.31
N MET A 345 4.84 9.68 25.22
CA MET A 345 3.94 8.53 25.20
C MET A 345 4.07 7.68 23.92
N LEU A 346 4.54 8.27 22.83
CA LEU A 346 4.58 7.70 21.48
C LEU A 346 5.99 7.26 21.07
N PHE A 347 7.02 7.88 21.64
CA PHE A 347 8.42 7.61 21.36
C PHE A 347 9.18 7.36 22.65
N LYS A 348 9.37 6.07 22.95
CA LYS A 348 10.07 5.57 24.13
C LYS A 348 11.33 4.84 23.68
N GLY A 349 12.49 5.28 24.15
CA GLY A 349 13.78 4.63 23.89
C GLY A 349 14.55 5.22 22.71
N LYS A 350 15.30 4.35 22.01
CA LYS A 350 16.19 4.71 20.90
C LYS A 350 15.75 3.98 19.63
N SER A 351 15.67 4.69 18.51
CA SER A 351 15.64 4.11 17.17
C SER A 351 17.05 4.02 16.63
N TYR A 352 17.45 2.87 16.10
CA TYR A 352 18.81 2.64 15.60
C TYR A 352 18.84 2.52 14.08
N PHE A 353 19.90 3.04 13.48
CA PHE A 353 20.06 3.17 12.05
C PHE A 353 21.44 2.67 11.69
N SER A 354 21.51 1.63 10.88
CA SER A 354 22.77 1.19 10.31
C SER A 354 23.21 2.14 9.19
N ILE A 355 24.37 2.78 9.35
CA ILE A 355 24.99 3.59 8.30
C ILE A 355 25.92 2.69 7.48
N CYS A 356 25.54 2.42 6.24
CA CYS A 356 26.37 1.65 5.31
C CYS A 356 27.02 2.61 4.30
N LYS A 357 28.36 2.62 4.25
CA LYS A 357 29.12 3.45 3.28
C LYS A 357 29.07 2.88 1.85
N GLU A 358 28.80 1.59 1.72
CA GLU A 358 28.92 0.82 0.47
C GLU A 358 27.59 0.71 -0.30
N THR A 359 26.48 1.22 0.25
CA THR A 359 25.17 1.10 -0.39
C THR A 359 24.80 2.37 -1.13
N GLU A 360 24.49 2.27 -2.42
CA GLU A 360 23.78 3.32 -3.16
C GLU A 360 22.31 3.48 -2.69
N GLU A 361 21.81 2.58 -1.83
CA GLU A 361 20.47 2.64 -1.24
C GLU A 361 20.33 3.85 -0.29
N THR A 362 19.19 4.54 -0.41
CA THR A 362 18.83 5.64 0.49
C THR A 362 18.57 5.10 1.90
N GLN A 363 19.18 5.71 2.90
CA GLN A 363 19.05 5.31 4.31
C GLN A 363 18.11 6.28 5.02
N ALA A 364 16.92 5.82 5.36
CA ALA A 364 15.95 6.60 6.11
C ALA A 364 15.25 5.75 7.19
N VAL A 365 14.82 6.40 8.27
CA VAL A 365 13.86 5.81 9.22
C VAL A 365 12.62 6.68 9.30
N MET A 366 11.52 6.07 9.72
CA MET A 366 10.31 6.76 10.11
C MET A 366 9.91 6.33 11.53
N PHE A 367 9.48 7.30 12.35
CA PHE A 367 8.89 7.05 13.67
C PHE A 367 7.83 8.10 13.99
N GLN A 368 7.05 7.86 15.05
CA GLN A 368 6.02 8.76 15.54
C GLN A 368 6.40 9.28 16.91
N CYS A 369 6.09 10.55 17.19
CA CYS A 369 6.33 11.16 18.50
C CYS A 369 5.34 12.29 18.79
N GLU A 370 5.33 12.79 20.02
CA GLU A 370 4.64 14.05 20.35
C GLU A 370 5.38 15.25 19.71
N PRO A 371 4.69 16.33 19.31
CA PRO A 371 5.26 17.47 18.58
C PRO A 371 5.97 18.49 19.49
N LYS A 372 6.79 17.99 20.44
CA LYS A 372 7.48 18.82 21.43
C LYS A 372 8.80 18.19 21.87
N GLY A 373 9.67 18.98 22.49
CA GLY A 373 10.95 18.54 23.02
C GLY A 373 12.06 18.52 21.98
N GLU A 374 13.12 17.77 22.30
CA GLU A 374 14.36 17.74 21.53
C GLU A 374 14.74 16.31 21.19
N PHE A 375 15.15 16.10 19.93
CA PHE A 375 15.75 14.85 19.49
C PHE A 375 17.23 14.84 19.82
N LEU A 376 17.71 13.73 20.34
CA LEU A 376 19.11 13.45 20.59
C LEU A 376 19.59 12.44 19.55
N PHE A 377 20.63 12.81 18.82
CA PHE A 377 21.30 12.00 17.82
C PHE A 377 22.64 11.56 18.40
N GLU A 378 22.87 10.26 18.48
CA GLU A 378 24.13 9.69 18.96
C GLU A 378 24.71 8.80 17.86
N LEU A 379 25.96 9.06 17.48
CA LEU A 379 26.69 8.21 16.53
C LEU A 379 27.53 7.20 17.31
N VAL A 380 27.33 5.92 17.07
CA VAL A 380 28.09 4.83 17.70
C VAL A 380 28.68 3.89 16.65
N ASP A 381 29.72 3.15 16.98
CA ASP A 381 30.16 1.99 16.17
C ASP A 381 29.59 0.66 16.71
N ASP A 382 29.95 -0.42 16.02
CA ASP A 382 29.60 -1.80 16.36
C ASP A 382 30.18 -2.27 17.71
N SER A 383 31.25 -1.63 18.20
CA SER A 383 31.80 -1.83 19.55
C SER A 383 31.07 -1.04 20.64
N SER A 384 30.00 -0.30 20.26
CA SER A 384 29.29 0.64 21.12
C SER A 384 30.15 1.81 21.61
N LYS A 385 31.26 2.13 20.93
CA LYS A 385 32.01 3.36 21.15
C LYS A 385 31.16 4.52 20.62
N SER A 386 30.87 5.48 21.49
CA SER A 386 30.16 6.70 21.13
C SER A 386 31.13 7.74 20.56
N PHE A 387 30.75 8.35 19.44
CA PHE A 387 31.42 9.51 18.82
C PHE A 387 30.78 10.82 19.27
N GLY A 388 29.92 10.80 20.29
CA GLY A 388 29.26 11.98 20.83
C GLY A 388 27.82 12.13 20.35
N THR A 389 27.22 13.26 20.76
CA THR A 389 25.78 13.50 20.58
C THR A 389 25.49 14.91 20.08
N CYS A 390 24.50 15.03 19.20
CA CYS A 390 23.92 16.29 18.77
C CYS A 390 22.44 16.33 19.16
N SER A 391 21.89 17.52 19.42
CA SER A 391 20.44 17.70 19.60
C SER A 391 19.84 18.61 18.54
N ILE A 392 18.57 18.35 18.21
CA ILE A 392 17.76 19.22 17.36
C ILE A 392 16.39 19.39 18.03
N SER A 393 15.97 20.64 18.24
CA SER A 393 14.62 20.94 18.73
C SER A 393 13.56 20.66 17.66
N VAL A 394 12.43 20.08 18.08
CA VAL A 394 11.27 19.86 17.20
C VAL A 394 10.75 21.17 16.61
N LEU A 395 10.89 22.28 17.34
CA LEU A 395 10.44 23.62 16.91
C LEU A 395 11.27 24.19 15.74
N GLU A 396 12.47 23.66 15.52
CA GLU A 396 13.34 24.07 14.41
C GLU A 396 13.09 23.27 13.12
N LEU A 397 12.11 22.38 13.11
CA LEU A 397 11.80 21.53 11.96
C LEU A 397 10.76 22.23 11.09
N ASP A 398 11.16 22.63 9.89
CA ASP A 398 10.25 23.15 8.86
C ASP A 398 9.61 21.98 8.09
N SER A 399 8.30 21.82 8.24
CA SER A 399 7.52 20.79 7.55
C SER A 399 7.37 21.03 6.04
N LYS A 400 7.48 22.29 5.59
CA LYS A 400 7.25 22.69 4.20
C LYS A 400 8.55 22.68 3.40
N PHE A 401 9.64 23.17 3.98
CA PHE A 401 10.94 23.26 3.31
C PHE A 401 12.05 22.55 4.10
N PRO A 402 12.10 21.22 4.07
CA PRO A 402 13.10 20.46 4.81
C PRO A 402 14.51 20.75 4.25
N THR A 403 15.34 21.42 5.04
CA THR A 403 16.73 21.71 4.69
C THR A 403 17.69 20.68 5.29
N PRO A 404 18.81 20.36 4.62
CA PRO A 404 19.89 19.59 5.22
C PRO A 404 20.36 20.18 6.55
N LYS A 405 20.44 19.35 7.59
CA LYS A 405 21.12 19.65 8.86
C LYS A 405 22.41 18.84 8.93
N TRP A 406 23.50 19.50 9.29
CA TRP A 406 24.81 18.86 9.43
C TRP A 406 25.12 18.68 10.91
N LEU A 407 25.23 17.43 11.33
CA LEU A 407 25.57 17.03 12.69
C LEU A 407 27.07 16.78 12.79
N GLU A 408 27.72 17.32 13.81
CA GLU A 408 29.16 17.16 14.05
C GLU A 408 29.38 16.28 15.27
N PHE A 409 30.24 15.27 15.09
CA PHE A 409 30.57 14.28 16.10
C PHE A 409 32.08 14.28 16.34
N ASP A 410 32.46 13.98 17.58
CA ASP A 410 33.84 13.87 17.99
C ASP A 410 34.56 12.77 17.22
N SER A 411 35.84 13.00 16.95
CA SER A 411 36.69 12.04 16.24
C SER A 411 38.05 11.98 16.92
N ASP A 412 38.67 10.80 16.89
CA ASP A 412 40.10 10.66 17.25
C ASP A 412 41.03 11.34 16.21
N MET A 413 40.46 11.85 15.10
CA MET A 413 41.14 12.56 14.02
C MET A 413 41.14 14.09 14.23
N SER A 414 41.94 14.82 13.44
CA SER A 414 42.04 16.30 13.50
C SER A 414 40.78 17.05 13.03
N LEU A 415 39.79 16.37 12.45
CA LEU A 415 38.53 16.94 11.97
C LEU A 415 37.34 16.13 12.52
N PRO A 416 36.23 16.78 12.90
CA PRO A 416 35.03 16.10 13.38
C PRO A 416 34.38 15.28 12.26
N ILE A 417 33.73 14.17 12.65
CA ILE A 417 32.89 13.40 11.74
C ILE A 417 31.62 14.22 11.49
N THR A 418 31.28 14.47 10.23
CA THR A 418 30.08 15.25 9.89
C THR A 418 29.05 14.37 9.21
N LEU A 419 27.83 14.31 9.75
CA LEU A 419 26.70 13.60 9.17
C LEU A 419 25.65 14.59 8.66
N GLY A 420 25.41 14.59 7.35
CA GLY A 420 24.31 15.31 6.75
C GLY A 420 23.03 14.49 6.87
N ILE A 421 22.00 15.08 7.46
CA ILE A 421 20.65 14.51 7.52
C ILE A 421 19.61 15.48 6.98
N VAL A 422 18.48 14.95 6.52
CA VAL A 422 17.27 15.71 6.23
C VAL A 422 16.15 15.14 7.07
N ILE A 423 15.42 16.02 7.76
CA ILE A 423 14.29 15.63 8.58
C ILE A 423 13.03 16.20 7.93
N THR A 424 12.07 15.33 7.65
CA THR A 424 10.73 15.73 7.17
C THR A 424 9.71 15.39 8.23
N THR A 425 8.65 16.19 8.29
CA THR A 425 7.62 16.08 9.34
C THR A 425 6.22 16.22 8.77
N THR A 426 5.25 15.55 9.38
CA THR A 426 3.81 15.82 9.13
C THR A 426 3.32 16.91 10.06
N GLN A 427 2.19 17.55 9.70
CA GLN A 427 1.51 18.42 10.67
C GLN A 427 1.08 17.61 11.90
N PRO A 428 1.23 18.18 13.11
CA PRO A 428 0.70 17.57 14.31
C PRO A 428 -0.79 17.31 14.19
N SER A 429 -1.22 16.11 14.57
CA SER A 429 -2.63 15.73 14.48
C SER A 429 -3.04 14.88 15.69
N PRO A 430 -4.32 14.89 16.09
CA PRO A 430 -4.76 14.07 17.22
C PRO A 430 -4.58 12.58 16.92
N VAL A 431 -4.14 11.81 17.92
CA VAL A 431 -4.13 10.35 17.82
C VAL A 431 -5.58 9.89 17.69
N GLN A 432 -5.92 9.33 16.53
CA GLN A 432 -7.21 8.69 16.33
C GLN A 432 -7.07 7.18 16.58
N HIS A 433 -8.01 6.60 17.32
CA HIS A 433 -8.16 5.16 17.37
C HIS A 433 -8.57 4.66 15.99
N MET A 434 -7.61 4.20 15.19
CA MET A 434 -7.94 3.32 14.07
C MET A 434 -8.37 1.99 14.65
N ALA A 435 -9.68 1.72 14.64
CA ALA A 435 -10.17 0.37 14.78
C ALA A 435 -9.63 -0.39 13.56
N LEU A 436 -8.57 -1.17 13.75
CA LEU A 436 -8.19 -2.21 12.79
C LEU A 436 -9.37 -3.18 12.69
N ARG A 437 -10.32 -2.93 11.78
CA ARG A 437 -11.25 -3.95 11.30
C ARG A 437 -10.59 -4.85 10.24
N CYS A 438 -9.28 -5.04 10.34
CA CYS A 438 -8.63 -6.20 9.74
C CYS A 438 -8.78 -7.39 10.69
N GLY A 439 -10.02 -7.79 10.94
CA GLY A 439 -10.30 -9.09 11.53
C GLY A 439 -9.83 -10.15 10.56
N GLU A 440 -8.87 -10.98 10.97
CA GLU A 440 -8.57 -12.30 10.39
C GLU A 440 -8.60 -12.42 8.85
N ARG A 441 -8.19 -11.39 8.10
CA ARG A 441 -7.95 -11.56 6.67
C ARG A 441 -6.65 -12.32 6.53
N LYS A 442 -6.75 -13.64 6.38
CA LYS A 442 -5.67 -14.48 5.86
C LYS A 442 -5.21 -13.85 4.56
N CYS A 443 -4.09 -13.13 4.62
CA CYS A 443 -3.26 -12.95 3.45
C CYS A 443 -2.81 -14.35 3.05
N ASN A 444 -3.53 -14.99 2.12
CA ASN A 444 -3.07 -16.21 1.44
C ASN A 444 -1.98 -15.84 0.41
N GLY A 445 -1.04 -14.99 0.80
CA GLY A 445 0.24 -14.83 0.15
C GLY A 445 1.25 -15.56 1.01
N ILE A 446 1.90 -16.59 0.47
CA ILE A 446 3.03 -17.26 1.11
C ILE A 446 4.17 -16.23 1.16
N CYS A 447 4.21 -15.39 2.20
CA CYS A 447 5.38 -14.62 2.56
C CYS A 447 6.37 -15.55 3.25
N ASN A 448 7.20 -16.24 2.47
CA ASN A 448 8.40 -16.89 2.96
C ASN A 448 9.42 -15.82 3.35
N THR A 449 9.34 -15.28 4.56
CA THR A 449 10.40 -14.48 5.17
C THR A 449 11.11 -15.31 6.22
N GLY A 450 12.39 -15.63 6.02
CA GLY A 450 13.20 -16.23 7.07
C GLY A 450 14.57 -16.73 6.65
N PHE A 451 15.53 -15.82 6.48
CA PHE A 451 16.91 -16.08 6.87
C PHE A 451 17.47 -14.81 7.51
N ILE A 452 17.75 -14.85 8.80
CA ILE A 452 18.95 -14.29 9.43
C ILE A 452 19.11 -14.99 10.79
N THR A 453 20.34 -15.46 10.96
CA THR A 453 20.96 -16.07 12.13
C THR A 453 20.78 -15.26 13.42
N ALA A 454 20.25 -15.90 14.46
CA ALA A 454 20.45 -15.49 15.84
C ALA A 454 20.84 -16.70 16.70
N ARG A 455 22.12 -16.73 17.11
CA ARG A 455 22.53 -17.49 18.31
C ARG A 455 21.88 -16.79 19.50
N ILE A 456 21.05 -17.48 20.28
CA ILE A 456 20.88 -17.29 21.73
C ILE A 456 20.24 -18.57 22.31
N GLY A 457 20.88 -19.07 23.37
CA GLY A 457 20.26 -19.60 24.60
C GLY A 457 19.04 -20.52 24.50
N THR A 458 19.29 -21.81 24.70
CA THR A 458 18.42 -22.85 25.27
C THR A 458 17.04 -22.41 25.82
N SER A 459 15.96 -22.71 25.08
CA SER A 459 14.78 -23.48 25.53
C SER A 459 13.59 -23.31 24.58
N ASN A 460 13.59 -24.03 23.45
CA ASN A 460 12.36 -24.25 22.67
C ASN A 460 12.47 -25.59 21.91
N LYS A 461 12.04 -26.68 22.55
CA LYS A 461 12.09 -28.05 22.00
C LYS A 461 11.13 -28.26 20.82
N SER A 462 10.19 -27.35 20.59
CA SER A 462 9.23 -27.36 19.47
C SER A 462 9.87 -26.94 18.14
N LEU A 463 10.80 -25.97 18.15
CA LEU A 463 11.46 -25.47 16.94
C LEU A 463 12.53 -26.46 16.42
N LEU A 464 13.16 -27.21 17.33
CA LEU A 464 14.16 -28.22 16.99
C LEU A 464 13.56 -29.39 16.20
N MET A 465 12.31 -29.78 16.48
CA MET A 465 11.63 -30.86 15.77
C MET A 465 11.29 -30.47 14.32
N TYR A 466 10.87 -29.22 14.10
CA TYR A 466 10.57 -28.69 12.77
C TYR A 466 11.82 -28.62 11.88
N HIS A 467 12.95 -28.22 12.46
CA HIS A 467 14.23 -28.16 11.75
C HIS A 467 14.84 -29.54 11.47
N VAL A 468 14.71 -30.51 12.38
CA VAL A 468 15.19 -31.88 12.16
C VAL A 468 14.37 -32.60 11.08
N CYS A 469 13.04 -32.41 11.04
CA CYS A 469 12.20 -32.94 9.97
C CYS A 469 12.56 -32.34 8.60
N HIS A 470 12.77 -31.02 8.51
CA HIS A 470 13.16 -30.38 7.24
C HIS A 470 14.57 -30.76 6.77
N LEU A 471 15.54 -30.92 7.67
CA LEU A 471 16.90 -31.34 7.32
C LEU A 471 17.00 -32.82 6.91
N LEU A 472 16.14 -33.69 7.45
CA LEU A 472 16.04 -35.08 7.00
C LEU A 472 15.35 -35.19 5.63
N VAL A 473 14.34 -34.36 5.37
CA VAL A 473 13.69 -34.25 4.04
C VAL A 473 14.68 -33.75 2.98
N ALA A 474 15.49 -32.74 3.29
CA ALA A 474 16.47 -32.18 2.35
C ALA A 474 17.64 -33.13 2.04
N LYS A 475 18.00 -34.05 2.96
CA LYS A 475 19.10 -35.01 2.74
C LYS A 475 18.71 -36.27 1.96
N CYS A 476 17.42 -36.62 1.90
CA CYS A 476 16.96 -37.76 1.10
C CYS A 476 16.78 -37.44 -0.40
N ASP A 477 16.80 -36.17 -0.79
CA ASP A 477 16.47 -35.76 -2.16
C ASP A 477 17.61 -35.91 -3.19
N GLN A 478 18.79 -36.39 -2.77
CA GLN A 478 19.96 -36.45 -3.67
C GLN A 478 20.41 -37.85 -4.11
N ARG A 479 19.71 -38.93 -3.77
CA ARG A 479 20.14 -40.27 -4.21
C ARG A 479 18.98 -41.24 -4.46
N THR A 480 18.13 -40.99 -5.46
CA THR A 480 17.41 -42.01 -6.28
C THR A 480 16.31 -41.38 -7.16
N ASN A 481 16.19 -41.82 -8.41
CA ASN A 481 15.23 -41.32 -9.42
C ASN A 481 13.90 -42.12 -9.47
N ASP A 482 13.56 -42.89 -8.43
CA ASP A 482 12.36 -43.74 -8.41
C ASP A 482 11.36 -43.24 -7.34
N ILE A 483 10.19 -42.77 -7.79
CA ILE A 483 9.14 -42.14 -6.99
C ILE A 483 8.42 -43.14 -6.06
N ASN A 484 8.33 -44.41 -6.43
CA ASN A 484 7.60 -45.40 -5.65
C ASN A 484 8.40 -45.85 -4.42
N LYS A 485 9.74 -45.94 -4.54
CA LYS A 485 10.62 -46.20 -3.39
C LYS A 485 10.73 -45.02 -2.41
N ARG A 486 10.52 -43.78 -2.88
CA ARG A 486 10.43 -42.59 -2.01
C ARG A 486 9.20 -42.67 -1.09
N TYR A 487 8.08 -43.20 -1.59
CA TYR A 487 6.83 -43.28 -0.84
C TYR A 487 6.88 -44.34 0.28
N GLU A 488 7.46 -45.52 0.04
CA GLU A 488 7.56 -46.56 1.07
C GLU A 488 8.50 -46.18 2.23
N SER A 489 9.62 -45.49 1.95
CA SER A 489 10.49 -44.96 3.01
C SER A 489 9.78 -43.86 3.84
N TYR A 490 8.90 -43.08 3.22
CA TYR A 490 8.14 -42.02 3.89
C TYR A 490 7.10 -42.58 4.85
N ILE A 491 6.40 -43.66 4.45
CA ILE A 491 5.41 -44.35 5.29
C ILE A 491 6.11 -45.08 6.45
N SER A 492 7.22 -45.80 6.20
CA SER A 492 7.96 -46.49 7.25
C SER A 492 8.55 -45.54 8.31
N MET A 493 8.98 -44.34 7.91
CA MET A 493 9.50 -43.33 8.84
C MET A 493 8.38 -42.66 9.67
N MET A 494 7.18 -42.53 9.10
CA MET A 494 6.00 -42.01 9.81
C MET A 494 5.40 -43.03 10.78
N ASP A 495 5.43 -44.32 10.43
CA ASP A 495 4.98 -45.41 11.32
C ASP A 495 5.91 -45.58 12.55
N ALA A 496 7.20 -45.25 12.42
CA ALA A 496 8.14 -45.25 13.55
C ALA A 496 7.90 -44.11 14.55
N ILE A 497 7.11 -43.08 14.18
CA ILE A 497 6.86 -41.90 15.01
C ILE A 497 5.62 -42.06 15.90
N ASP A 498 4.80 -43.10 15.75
CA ASP A 498 3.56 -43.21 16.52
C ASP A 498 3.58 -44.24 17.66
N TYR A 499 3.21 -43.79 18.86
CA TYR A 499 2.04 -44.24 19.65
C TYR A 499 2.13 -43.83 21.14
N GLY A 500 3.33 -43.58 21.67
CA GLY A 500 3.54 -43.31 23.11
C GLY A 500 3.51 -41.84 23.53
N TYR A 501 4.07 -40.94 22.71
CA TYR A 501 4.36 -39.56 23.13
C TYR A 501 3.25 -38.56 22.75
N CYS A 502 2.55 -38.79 21.63
CA CYS A 502 1.48 -37.92 21.14
C CYS A 502 0.21 -37.94 22.02
N ARG A 503 -0.02 -39.01 22.80
CA ARG A 503 -1.22 -39.14 23.66
C ARG A 503 -1.22 -38.20 24.87
N ARG A 504 -0.06 -37.67 25.30
CA ARG A 504 0.01 -36.74 26.45
C ARG A 504 -0.12 -35.26 26.07
N ILE A 505 0.13 -34.89 24.82
CA ILE A 505 0.18 -33.48 24.39
C ILE A 505 -1.13 -33.03 23.71
N LEU A 506 -1.92 -33.96 23.16
CA LEU A 506 -3.08 -33.63 22.31
C LEU A 506 -4.45 -33.53 23.03
N ASN A 507 -4.52 -33.57 24.36
CA ASN A 507 -5.78 -33.35 25.08
C ASN A 507 -6.25 -31.88 25.11
N CYS A 508 -5.53 -30.93 24.49
CA CYS A 508 -5.85 -29.50 24.56
C CYS A 508 -6.19 -28.82 23.21
N ASN A 509 -6.29 -29.53 22.08
CA ASN A 509 -6.57 -28.83 20.81
C ASN A 509 -7.26 -29.71 19.75
N THR A 510 -8.59 -29.73 19.78
CA THR A 510 -9.47 -30.45 18.83
C THR A 510 -9.32 -29.96 17.39
N TYR A 511 -8.88 -28.70 17.18
CA TYR A 511 -8.76 -28.06 15.87
C TYR A 511 -7.56 -28.56 15.03
N ALA A 512 -6.43 -28.85 15.68
CA ALA A 512 -5.22 -29.32 15.00
C ALA A 512 -5.37 -30.77 14.48
N TYR A 513 -6.09 -31.60 15.22
CA TYR A 513 -6.40 -32.98 14.83
C TYR A 513 -7.35 -33.04 13.62
N MET A 514 -8.33 -32.12 13.54
CA MET A 514 -9.21 -32.01 12.39
C MET A 514 -8.47 -31.52 11.13
N HIS A 515 -7.57 -30.54 11.26
CA HIS A 515 -6.76 -30.06 10.13
C HIS A 515 -5.82 -31.15 9.57
N LEU A 516 -5.22 -31.95 10.44
CA LEU A 516 -4.34 -33.05 10.02
C LEU A 516 -5.14 -34.16 9.30
N LYS A 517 -6.33 -34.52 9.80
CA LYS A 517 -7.23 -35.45 9.11
C LYS A 517 -7.73 -34.92 7.77
N PHE A 518 -8.03 -33.62 7.68
CA PHE A 518 -8.48 -32.98 6.45
C PHE A 518 -7.37 -32.98 5.38
N HIS A 519 -6.12 -32.75 5.78
CA HIS A 519 -4.98 -32.78 4.87
C HIS A 519 -4.64 -34.20 4.39
N ILE A 520 -4.74 -35.20 5.27
CA ILE A 520 -4.61 -36.62 4.92
C ILE A 520 -5.74 -37.06 3.97
N ALA A 521 -6.96 -36.57 4.16
CA ALA A 521 -8.10 -36.85 3.28
C ALA A 521 -7.93 -36.21 1.88
N GLN A 522 -7.43 -34.96 1.80
CA GLN A 522 -7.14 -34.28 0.53
C GLN A 522 -6.03 -34.99 -0.26
N GLN A 523 -4.98 -35.49 0.40
CA GLN A 523 -3.91 -36.22 -0.29
C GLN A 523 -4.35 -37.61 -0.77
N LYS A 524 -5.26 -38.28 -0.04
CA LYS A 524 -5.89 -39.52 -0.55
C LYS A 524 -6.79 -39.27 -1.75
N LEU A 525 -7.57 -38.18 -1.77
CA LEU A 525 -8.41 -37.78 -2.92
C LEU A 525 -7.57 -37.52 -4.18
N HIS A 526 -6.45 -36.81 -4.05
CA HIS A 526 -5.53 -36.58 -5.18
C HIS A 526 -4.90 -37.87 -5.73
N SER A 527 -4.61 -38.87 -4.88
CA SER A 527 -4.11 -40.18 -5.34
C SER A 527 -5.17 -41.01 -6.11
N TYR A 528 -6.46 -40.84 -5.80
CA TYR A 528 -7.56 -41.48 -6.53
C TYR A 528 -7.85 -40.79 -7.87
N GLU A 529 -7.74 -39.46 -7.92
CA GLU A 529 -7.89 -38.69 -9.18
C GLU A 529 -6.75 -38.96 -10.16
N ILE A 530 -5.51 -39.09 -9.67
CA ILE A 530 -4.35 -39.43 -10.52
C ILE A 530 -4.49 -40.85 -11.10
N ASN A 531 -4.96 -41.83 -10.32
CA ASN A 531 -5.22 -43.18 -10.83
C ASN A 531 -6.42 -43.25 -11.80
N ALA A 532 -7.37 -42.32 -11.74
CA ALA A 532 -8.48 -42.22 -12.70
C ALA A 532 -8.06 -41.54 -14.02
N ILE A 533 -7.06 -40.65 -13.99
CA ILE A 533 -6.56 -39.92 -15.17
C ILE A 533 -5.61 -40.79 -16.03
N TYR A 534 -4.93 -41.78 -15.44
CA TYR A 534 -4.04 -42.71 -16.18
C TYR A 534 -4.72 -43.99 -16.69
N GLY A 535 -6.05 -44.14 -16.56
CA GLY A 535 -6.78 -45.38 -16.87
C GLY A 535 -7.62 -45.41 -18.16
N VAL A 536 -7.57 -44.39 -19.05
CA VAL A 536 -8.51 -44.29 -20.20
C VAL A 536 -7.83 -44.08 -21.57
N TRP A 537 -6.59 -44.55 -21.77
CA TRP A 537 -5.94 -44.51 -23.10
C TRP A 537 -5.34 -45.87 -23.53
N ASP A 538 -6.09 -46.96 -23.33
CA ASP A 538 -5.87 -48.22 -24.04
C ASP A 538 -7.22 -48.80 -24.46
N LEU A 539 -7.70 -48.41 -25.65
CA LEU A 539 -8.56 -49.20 -26.54
C LEU A 539 -8.79 -48.45 -27.88
N VAL A 540 -8.22 -49.04 -28.94
CA VAL A 540 -8.32 -48.78 -30.39
C VAL A 540 -7.42 -47.70 -30.99
#